data_AF-A0A521PZQ9-F1
#
_entry.id   AF-A0A521PZQ9-F1
#
_cell.length_a   1.000
_cell.length_b   1.000
_cell.length_c   1.000
_cell.angle_alpha   90.00
_cell.angle_beta   90.00
_cell.angle_gamma   90.00
#
_symmetry.space_group_name_H-M   'P 1'
#
loop_
_entity.id
_entity.type
_entity.pdbx_description
1 polymer ?
#
loop_
_entity_poly.entity_id
_entity_poly.type
_entity_poly.pdbx_seq_one_letter_code
_entity_poly.pdbx_strand_id
1 'polypeptide(L)'
;MGEVLKLRVRDVDLNQGIVTVRQGKFRKDRLVPLALSLVNRLRQYAAGFENRPPDAIFFPAPNGGPFSLRTVYGLFRKLLLKCGIPHAGRGKGPRIHDFRHTFAVHTLLRWYRDGEDLDAKLPFLATYLGHQNLSGTQRYLHLTAELFPEITARVDAVFGEVIPRRIEP
;
A
#
# COMPACT_ATOMS: atom_id res chain seq x y z
N MET A 1 4.30 4.07 -4.45
CA MET A 1 5.77 3.90 -4.51
C MET A 1 6.54 5.22 -4.40
N GLY A 2 6.24 6.25 -5.20
CA GLY A 2 6.94 7.54 -5.09
C GLY A 2 6.83 8.23 -3.72
N GLU A 3 5.81 7.89 -2.92
CA GLU A 3 5.60 8.39 -1.55
C GLU A 3 6.71 7.95 -0.59
N VAL A 4 6.99 6.64 -0.54
CA VAL A 4 7.99 6.07 0.39
C VAL A 4 9.40 6.58 0.11
N LEU A 5 9.73 6.80 -1.17
CA LEU A 5 11.06 7.26 -1.58
C LEU A 5 11.34 8.72 -1.20
N LYS A 6 10.28 9.50 -0.94
CA LYS A 6 10.37 10.92 -0.56
C LYS A 6 10.19 11.14 0.94
N LEU A 7 9.99 10.06 1.70
CA LEU A 7 9.71 10.12 3.13
C LEU A 7 10.90 10.74 3.86
N ARG A 8 10.65 11.76 4.68
CA ARG A 8 11.66 12.42 5.51
C ARG A 8 11.66 11.87 6.93
N VAL A 9 12.73 12.13 7.68
CA VAL A 9 12.82 11.73 9.10
C VAL A 9 11.66 12.28 9.92
N ARG A 10 11.30 13.56 9.73
CA ARG A 10 10.16 14.20 10.41
C ARG A 10 8.79 13.61 10.09
N ASP A 11 8.70 12.80 9.02
CA ASP A 11 7.44 12.20 8.59
C ASP A 11 7.20 10.84 9.27
N VAL A 12 8.14 10.35 10.09
CA VAL A 12 8.08 9.03 10.72
C VAL A 12 8.11 9.18 12.24
N ASP A 13 6.95 9.03 12.87
CA ASP A 13 6.84 8.96 14.32
C ASP A 13 6.83 7.50 14.76
N LEU A 14 7.99 7.00 15.20
CA LEU A 14 8.12 5.62 15.70
C LEU A 14 7.65 5.45 17.14
N ASN A 15 7.36 6.53 17.88
CA ASN A 15 6.79 6.46 19.21
C ASN A 15 5.28 6.20 19.12
N GLN A 16 4.60 6.94 18.25
CA GLN A 16 3.18 6.75 17.95
C GLN A 16 2.94 5.63 16.92
N GLY A 17 3.97 5.21 16.19
CA GLY A 17 3.86 4.20 15.14
C GLY A 17 3.11 4.72 13.90
N ILE A 18 3.32 5.98 13.54
CA ILE A 18 2.60 6.68 12.47
C ILE A 18 3.58 7.21 11.43
N VAL A 19 3.24 7.03 10.16
CA VAL A 19 3.91 7.69 9.04
C VAL A 19 2.99 8.74 8.44
N THR A 20 3.48 9.96 8.34
CA THR A 20 2.81 11.05 7.63
C THR A 20 3.21 11.02 6.17
N VAL A 21 2.32 10.53 5.31
CA VAL A 21 2.57 10.57 3.86
C VAL A 21 2.16 11.95 3.34
N ARG A 22 3.17 12.75 3.02
CA ARG A 22 2.98 14.09 2.43
C ARG A 22 2.95 14.00 0.92
N GLN A 23 1.84 14.35 0.28
CA GLN A 23 1.83 14.63 -1.16
C GLN A 23 0.85 15.75 -1.55
N GLY A 24 1.43 16.85 -2.03
CA GLY A 24 0.81 17.71 -3.01
C GLY A 24 0.85 17.07 -4.40
N LYS A 25 -0.29 16.62 -4.89
CA LYS A 25 -1.10 17.16 -6.01
C LYS A 25 -2.52 16.80 -5.53
N PHE A 26 -3.42 17.78 -5.41
CA PHE A 26 -4.67 17.74 -4.62
C PHE A 26 -4.59 17.93 -3.08
N ARG A 27 -3.38 18.18 -2.52
CA ARG A 27 -3.12 18.73 -1.15
C ARG A 27 -3.79 18.04 0.05
N LYS A 28 -3.77 16.71 0.17
CA LYS A 28 -4.17 16.07 1.44
C LYS A 28 -3.06 15.17 1.95
N ASP A 29 -2.47 15.59 3.06
CA ASP A 29 -1.61 14.74 3.87
C ASP A 29 -2.47 13.63 4.50
N ARG A 30 -1.87 12.46 4.71
CA ARG A 30 -2.54 11.38 5.42
C ARG A 30 -1.62 10.72 6.43
N LEU A 31 -2.22 10.26 7.52
CA LEU A 31 -1.55 9.45 8.53
C LEU A 31 -1.74 7.97 8.17
N VAL A 32 -0.65 7.23 8.21
CA VAL A 32 -0.60 5.79 7.94
C VAL A 32 -0.11 5.13 9.22
N PRO A 33 -1.00 4.54 10.04
CA PRO A 33 -0.59 3.77 11.21
C PRO A 33 0.17 2.52 10.76
N LEU A 34 1.24 2.19 11.48
CA LEU A 34 2.10 1.04 11.21
C LEU A 34 1.77 -0.11 12.16
N ALA A 35 1.87 -1.33 11.65
CA ALA A 35 1.87 -2.51 12.52
C ALA A 35 3.07 -2.45 13.48
N LEU A 36 2.87 -2.87 14.73
CA LEU A 36 3.92 -2.86 15.76
C LEU A 36 5.20 -3.60 15.33
N SER A 37 5.04 -4.71 14.59
CA SER A 37 6.17 -5.45 14.03
C SER A 37 7.00 -4.61 13.05
N LEU A 38 6.37 -3.75 12.26
CA LEU A 38 7.04 -2.83 11.36
C LEU A 38 7.70 -1.69 12.14
N VAL A 39 7.03 -1.13 13.15
CA VAL A 39 7.62 -0.12 14.05
C VAL A 39 8.92 -0.63 14.66
N ASN A 40 8.93 -1.85 15.19
CA ASN A 40 10.13 -2.45 15.78
C ASN A 40 11.28 -2.60 14.77
N ARG A 41 10.97 -3.02 13.53
CA ARG A 41 11.97 -3.10 12.45
C ARG A 41 12.50 -1.72 12.07
N LEU A 42 11.64 -0.70 12.01
CA LEU A 42 12.05 0.66 11.68
C LEU A 42 12.88 1.30 12.79
N ARG A 43 12.62 0.97 14.07
CA ARG A 43 13.47 1.39 15.19
C ARG A 43 14.88 0.82 15.07
N GLN A 44 14.99 -0.48 14.78
CA GLN A 44 16.30 -1.11 14.53
C GLN A 44 17.02 -0.48 13.34
N TYR A 45 16.29 -0.21 12.26
CA TYR A 45 16.84 0.49 11.11
C TYR A 45 17.33 1.91 11.46
N ALA A 46 16.53 2.68 12.19
CA ALA A 46 16.84 4.06 12.56
C ALA A 46 17.98 4.15 13.59
N ALA A 47 18.16 3.14 14.45
CA ALA A 47 19.25 3.07 15.43
C ALA A 47 20.63 3.08 14.76
N GLY A 48 20.76 2.58 13.53
CA GLY A 48 22.02 2.64 12.77
C GLY A 48 22.37 4.03 12.24
N PHE A 49 21.53 5.06 12.49
CA PHE A 49 21.70 6.40 11.95
C PHE A 49 21.38 7.46 13.01
N GLU A 50 22.35 7.72 13.89
CA GLU A 50 22.22 8.76 14.90
C GLU A 50 22.19 10.17 14.26
N ASN A 51 21.43 11.08 14.88
CA ASN A 51 21.44 12.53 14.60
C ASN A 51 21.13 12.95 13.15
N ARG A 52 20.25 12.23 12.45
CA ARG A 52 19.78 12.69 11.13
C ARG A 52 18.91 13.95 11.26
N PRO A 53 19.12 14.97 10.40
CA PRO A 53 18.28 16.15 10.44
C PRO A 53 16.83 15.82 10.04
N PRO A 54 15.82 16.54 10.57
CA PRO A 54 14.41 16.24 10.31
C PRO A 54 14.03 16.18 8.82
N ASP A 55 14.74 16.94 7.98
CA ASP A 55 14.51 17.03 6.54
C ASP A 55 15.28 16.02 5.69
N ALA A 56 16.16 15.20 6.29
CA ALA A 56 16.84 14.12 5.57
C ALA A 56 15.84 13.05 5.11
N ILE A 57 16.20 12.37 4.01
CA ILE A 57 15.46 11.20 3.54
C ILE A 57 15.56 10.07 4.57
N PHE A 58 14.43 9.47 4.90
CA PHE A 58 14.36 8.38 5.88
C PHE A 58 15.04 7.12 5.36
N PHE A 59 14.85 6.78 4.07
CA PHE A 59 15.54 5.68 3.37
C PHE A 59 16.52 6.21 2.31
N PRO A 60 17.69 6.75 2.69
CA PRO A 60 18.59 7.40 1.75
C PRO A 60 19.35 6.36 0.91
N ALA A 61 19.61 6.74 -0.34
CA ALA A 61 20.62 6.14 -1.17
C ALA A 61 22.03 6.49 -0.64
N PRO A 62 23.11 5.85 -1.14
CA PRO A 62 24.47 6.12 -0.67
C PRO A 62 24.92 7.58 -0.76
N ASN A 63 24.33 8.37 -1.66
CA ASN A 63 24.57 9.81 -1.80
C ASN A 63 23.73 10.69 -0.85
N GLY A 64 22.99 10.10 0.10
CA GLY A 64 22.09 10.81 1.03
C GLY A 64 20.73 11.22 0.44
N GLY A 65 20.57 11.14 -0.88
CA GLY A 65 19.32 11.47 -1.58
C GLY A 65 18.32 10.31 -1.63
N PRO A 66 17.15 10.49 -2.25
CA PRO A 66 16.18 9.43 -2.41
C PRO A 66 16.65 8.40 -3.44
N PHE A 67 16.33 7.13 -3.22
CA PHE A 67 16.51 6.12 -4.25
C PHE A 67 15.68 6.43 -5.50
N SER A 68 16.26 6.16 -6.68
CA SER A 68 15.48 6.18 -7.92
C SER A 68 14.49 5.01 -7.96
N LEU A 69 13.34 5.18 -8.61
CA LEU A 69 12.38 4.09 -8.81
C LEU A 69 13.02 2.90 -9.53
N ARG A 70 13.93 3.15 -10.47
CA ARG A 70 14.67 2.11 -11.21
C ARG A 70 15.53 1.27 -10.27
N THR A 71 16.22 1.89 -9.31
CA THR A 71 17.07 1.20 -8.33
C THR A 71 16.24 0.28 -7.44
N VAL A 72 15.11 0.78 -6.95
CA VAL A 72 14.19 0.00 -6.09
C VAL A 72 13.59 -1.17 -6.87
N TYR A 73 13.20 -0.94 -8.13
CA TYR A 73 12.72 -2.01 -8.99
C TYR A 73 13.80 -3.08 -9.25
N GLY A 74 15.05 -2.66 -9.46
CA GLY A 74 16.18 -3.58 -9.59
C GLY A 74 16.40 -4.42 -8.32
N LEU A 75 16.34 -3.81 -7.14
CA LEU A 75 16.41 -4.50 -5.85
C LEU A 75 15.28 -5.52 -5.68
N PHE A 76 14.05 -5.12 -6.01
CA PHE A 76 12.89 -6.00 -5.95
C PHE A 76 13.04 -7.22 -6.87
N ARG A 77 13.53 -7.03 -8.10
CA ARG A 77 13.80 -8.14 -9.05
C ARG A 77 14.84 -9.11 -8.50
N LYS A 78 15.88 -8.60 -7.84
CA LYS A 78 16.89 -9.45 -7.18
C LYS A 78 16.28 -10.26 -6.03
N LEU A 79 15.38 -9.66 -5.24
CA LEU A 79 14.68 -10.37 -4.16
C LEU A 79 13.77 -11.47 -4.70
N LEU A 80 12.99 -11.21 -5.75
CA LEU A 80 12.15 -12.23 -6.40
C LEU A 80 13.00 -13.43 -6.84
N LEU A 81 14.13 -13.17 -7.50
CA LEU A 81 15.05 -14.23 -7.93
C LEU A 81 15.59 -15.04 -6.74
N LYS A 82 16.00 -14.38 -5.66
CA LYS A 82 16.47 -15.06 -4.44
C LYS A 82 15.40 -15.93 -3.79
N CYS A 83 14.13 -15.55 -3.92
CA CYS A 83 13.00 -16.31 -3.41
C CYS A 83 12.48 -17.36 -4.41
N GLY A 84 13.13 -17.54 -5.57
CA GLY A 84 12.67 -18.45 -6.62
C GLY A 84 11.36 -18.03 -7.29
N ILE A 85 10.96 -16.76 -7.17
CA ILE A 85 9.71 -16.25 -7.74
C ILE A 85 9.96 -15.78 -9.18
N PRO A 86 9.30 -16.39 -10.18
CA PRO A 86 9.52 -16.03 -11.57
C PRO A 86 8.96 -14.63 -11.88
N HIS A 87 9.69 -13.90 -12.70
CA HIS A 87 9.19 -12.65 -13.29
C HIS A 87 9.78 -12.50 -14.69
N ALA A 88 8.94 -12.72 -15.69
CA ALA A 88 9.27 -12.78 -17.12
C ALA A 88 9.20 -11.41 -17.82
N GLY A 89 8.78 -10.36 -17.13
CA GLY A 89 8.69 -9.02 -17.72
C GLY A 89 7.44 -8.84 -18.58
N ARG A 90 7.23 -7.64 -19.14
CA ARG A 90 6.04 -7.29 -19.95
C ARG A 90 4.70 -7.62 -19.26
N GLY A 91 4.59 -7.29 -17.97
CA GLY A 91 3.39 -7.58 -17.16
C GLY A 91 3.29 -9.01 -16.64
N LYS A 92 4.22 -9.89 -16.98
CA LYS A 92 4.29 -11.27 -16.47
C LYS A 92 5.20 -11.34 -15.25
N GLY A 93 4.60 -11.27 -14.05
CA GLY A 93 5.27 -11.43 -12.77
C GLY A 93 4.89 -10.35 -11.74
N PRO A 94 5.26 -10.53 -10.46
CA PRO A 94 4.92 -9.58 -9.40
C PRO A 94 5.57 -8.21 -9.63
N ARG A 95 4.86 -7.15 -9.27
CA ARG A 95 5.31 -5.75 -9.35
C ARG A 95 5.27 -5.15 -7.96
N ILE A 96 6.05 -4.11 -7.72
CA ILE A 96 6.13 -3.55 -6.36
C ILE A 96 4.78 -2.97 -5.89
N HIS A 97 3.99 -2.38 -6.79
CA HIS A 97 2.66 -1.90 -6.41
C HIS A 97 1.66 -3.03 -6.12
N ASP A 98 1.97 -4.28 -6.46
CA ASP A 98 1.13 -5.41 -6.11
C ASP A 98 1.14 -5.64 -4.58
N PHE A 99 2.17 -5.23 -3.83
CA PHE A 99 2.10 -5.26 -2.35
C PHE A 99 0.93 -4.44 -1.79
N ARG A 100 0.70 -3.26 -2.34
CA ARG A 100 -0.42 -2.39 -1.97
C ARG A 100 -1.75 -3.05 -2.34
N HIS A 101 -1.80 -3.68 -3.51
CA HIS A 101 -2.97 -4.41 -3.96
C HIS A 101 -3.29 -5.59 -3.04
N THR A 102 -2.31 -6.44 -2.75
CA THR A 102 -2.42 -7.58 -1.84
C THR A 102 -2.86 -7.11 -0.45
N PHE A 103 -2.28 -6.03 0.09
CA PHE A 103 -2.71 -5.47 1.37
C PHE A 103 -4.21 -5.09 1.36
N ALA A 104 -4.68 -4.40 0.32
CA ALA A 104 -6.08 -4.00 0.22
C ALA A 104 -7.03 -5.20 0.14
N VAL A 105 -6.74 -6.17 -0.73
CA VAL A 105 -7.55 -7.39 -0.89
C VAL A 105 -7.60 -8.21 0.39
N HIS A 106 -6.46 -8.45 1.05
CA HIS A 106 -6.43 -9.22 2.30
C HIS A 106 -7.14 -8.50 3.45
N THR A 107 -7.10 -7.16 3.48
CA THR A 107 -7.83 -6.38 4.49
C THR A 107 -9.34 -6.52 4.30
N LEU A 108 -9.82 -6.37 3.06
CA LEU A 108 -11.25 -6.54 2.74
C LEU A 108 -11.74 -7.95 3.01
N LEU A 109 -10.97 -8.97 2.61
CA LEU A 109 -11.29 -10.37 2.88
C LEU A 109 -11.39 -10.65 4.38
N ARG A 110 -10.47 -10.09 5.18
CA ARG A 110 -10.51 -10.25 6.63
C ARG A 110 -11.76 -9.61 7.23
N TRP A 111 -12.03 -8.34 6.90
CA TRP A 111 -13.23 -7.64 7.37
C TRP A 111 -14.51 -8.38 7.00
N TYR A 112 -14.56 -8.94 5.79
CA TYR A 112 -15.67 -9.77 5.36
C TYR A 112 -15.85 -11.02 6.23
N ARG A 113 -14.76 -11.77 6.46
CA ARG A 113 -14.77 -12.99 7.29
C ARG A 113 -15.11 -12.70 8.75
N ASP A 114 -14.68 -11.56 9.25
CA ASP A 114 -14.95 -11.08 10.60
C ASP A 114 -16.39 -10.51 10.73
N GLY A 115 -17.16 -10.47 9.64
CA GLY A 115 -18.55 -9.98 9.64
C GLY A 115 -18.69 -8.48 9.83
N GLU A 116 -17.64 -7.72 9.53
CA GLU A 116 -17.60 -6.29 9.76
C GLU A 116 -18.38 -5.49 8.70
N ASP A 117 -18.83 -4.29 9.08
CA ASP A 117 -19.49 -3.36 8.16
C ASP A 117 -18.47 -2.78 7.16
N LEU A 118 -18.50 -3.29 5.93
CA LEU A 118 -17.62 -2.85 4.86
C LEU A 118 -17.93 -1.42 4.43
N ASP A 119 -19.19 -0.97 4.45
CA ASP A 119 -19.56 0.41 4.07
C ASP A 119 -18.94 1.42 5.01
N ALA A 120 -18.99 1.13 6.31
CA ALA A 120 -18.33 1.95 7.32
C ALA A 120 -16.81 1.93 7.18
N LYS A 121 -16.20 0.78 6.81
CA LYS A 121 -14.74 0.59 6.83
C LYS A 121 -14.01 0.98 5.54
N LEU A 122 -14.68 0.91 4.39
CA LEU A 122 -14.10 1.23 3.08
C LEU A 122 -13.49 2.63 2.98
N PRO A 123 -14.10 3.71 3.53
CA PRO A 123 -13.50 5.04 3.53
C PRO A 123 -12.15 5.11 4.27
N PHE A 124 -11.99 4.34 5.35
CA PHE A 124 -10.72 4.26 6.09
C PHE A 124 -9.63 3.60 5.25
N LEU A 125 -9.96 2.48 4.59
CA LEU A 125 -8.99 1.80 3.70
C LEU A 125 -8.62 2.69 2.51
N ALA A 126 -9.61 3.36 1.88
CA ALA A 126 -9.37 4.30 0.80
C ALA A 126 -8.43 5.43 1.23
N THR A 127 -8.64 5.97 2.44
CA THR A 127 -7.79 7.01 3.03
C THR A 127 -6.39 6.48 3.31
N TYR A 128 -6.25 5.32 3.94
CA TYR A 128 -4.96 4.67 4.21
C TYR A 128 -4.12 4.49 2.94
N LEU A 129 -4.78 4.03 1.88
CA LEU A 129 -4.19 3.87 0.57
C LEU A 129 -3.91 5.25 -0.07
N GLY A 130 -4.72 6.28 0.17
CA GLY A 130 -4.59 7.58 -0.49
C GLY A 130 -5.30 7.59 -1.84
N HIS A 131 -6.44 6.93 -1.93
CA HIS A 131 -7.34 7.00 -3.09
C HIS A 131 -8.21 8.24 -2.98
N GLN A 132 -8.26 9.04 -4.04
CA GLN A 132 -9.08 10.26 -4.09
C GLN A 132 -10.55 9.96 -4.39
N ASN A 133 -10.81 8.84 -5.04
CA ASN A 133 -12.12 8.33 -5.35
C ASN A 133 -12.22 6.87 -4.93
N LEU A 134 -13.41 6.44 -4.53
CA LEU A 134 -13.69 5.05 -4.19
C LEU A 134 -13.45 4.11 -5.38
N SER A 135 -13.35 4.60 -6.62
CA SER A 135 -13.07 3.82 -7.84
C SER A 135 -11.81 2.96 -7.76
N GLY A 136 -10.73 3.45 -7.15
CA GLY A 136 -9.53 2.65 -6.91
C GLY A 136 -9.75 1.53 -5.89
N THR A 137 -10.64 1.75 -4.93
CA THR A 137 -11.03 0.78 -3.88
C THR A 137 -12.10 -0.19 -4.37
N GLN A 138 -13.02 0.25 -5.23
CA GLN A 138 -14.00 -0.55 -5.96
C GLN A 138 -13.33 -1.60 -6.83
N ARG A 139 -12.19 -1.24 -7.46
CA ARG A 139 -11.37 -2.23 -8.17
C ARG A 139 -10.83 -3.33 -7.26
N TYR A 140 -10.49 -3.03 -6.01
CA TYR A 140 -10.09 -4.06 -5.05
C TYR A 140 -11.26 -4.91 -4.57
N LEU A 141 -12.46 -4.35 -4.43
CA LEU A 141 -13.68 -5.13 -4.16
C LEU A 141 -13.95 -6.12 -5.30
N HIS A 142 -13.87 -5.67 -6.56
CA HIS A 142 -14.06 -6.53 -7.73
C HIS A 142 -13.03 -7.67 -7.78
N LEU A 143 -11.75 -7.37 -7.56
CA LEU A 143 -10.70 -8.40 -7.48
C LEU A 143 -10.86 -9.32 -6.26
N THR A 144 -11.40 -8.82 -5.15
CA THR A 144 -11.70 -9.67 -3.97
C THR A 144 -12.88 -10.61 -4.29
N ALA A 145 -13.89 -10.14 -5.03
CA ALA A 145 -15.00 -10.97 -5.51
C ALA A 145 -14.54 -12.00 -6.56
N GLU A 146 -13.67 -11.63 -7.52
CA GLU A 146 -13.11 -12.55 -8.52
C GLU A 146 -12.24 -13.64 -7.90
N LEU A 147 -11.51 -13.33 -6.82
CA LEU A 147 -10.67 -14.29 -6.10
C LEU A 147 -11.46 -15.15 -5.10
N PHE A 148 -12.65 -14.72 -4.69
CA PHE A 148 -13.48 -15.37 -3.68
C PHE A 148 -14.97 -15.28 -4.06
N PRO A 149 -15.52 -16.29 -4.77
CA PRO A 149 -16.89 -16.27 -5.31
C PRO A 149 -18.00 -16.01 -4.28
N GLU A 150 -17.74 -16.35 -3.02
CA GLU A 150 -18.68 -16.17 -1.90
C GLU A 150 -18.89 -14.69 -1.53
N ILE A 151 -17.92 -13.83 -1.82
CA ILE A 151 -17.99 -12.38 -1.58
C ILE A 151 -18.84 -11.70 -2.66
N THR A 152 -18.82 -12.23 -3.88
CA THR A 152 -19.57 -11.73 -5.04
C THR A 152 -21.06 -11.61 -4.75
N ALA A 153 -21.68 -12.64 -4.15
CA ALA A 153 -23.12 -12.65 -3.90
C ALA A 153 -23.61 -11.52 -2.96
N ARG A 154 -22.79 -11.14 -1.97
CA ARG A 154 -23.16 -10.11 -0.98
C ARG A 154 -22.73 -8.71 -1.44
N VAL A 155 -21.60 -8.59 -2.12
CA VAL A 155 -21.16 -7.32 -2.74
C VAL A 155 -22.11 -6.92 -3.87
N ASP A 156 -22.58 -7.86 -4.69
CA ASP A 156 -23.58 -7.57 -5.72
C ASP A 156 -24.97 -7.26 -5.13
N ALA A 157 -25.34 -7.88 -4.00
CA ALA A 157 -26.59 -7.57 -3.31
C ALA A 157 -26.60 -6.17 -2.67
N VAL A 158 -25.44 -5.65 -2.25
CA VAL A 158 -25.31 -4.34 -1.59
C VAL A 158 -24.91 -3.23 -2.58
N PHE A 159 -24.13 -3.54 -3.60
CA PHE A 159 -23.56 -2.57 -4.54
C PHE A 159 -23.89 -2.85 -6.01
N GLY A 160 -24.83 -3.76 -6.31
CA GLY A 160 -25.15 -4.18 -7.69
C GLY A 160 -25.59 -3.06 -8.64
N GLU A 161 -26.05 -1.91 -8.11
CA GLU A 161 -26.36 -0.72 -8.90
C GLU A 161 -25.21 0.30 -8.98
N VAL A 162 -24.22 0.19 -8.10
CA VAL A 162 -23.07 1.11 -8.00
C VAL A 162 -21.83 0.53 -8.71
N ILE A 163 -21.78 -0.78 -8.91
CA ILE A 163 -20.75 -1.49 -9.68
C ILE A 163 -21.27 -1.62 -11.12
N PRO A 164 -20.72 -0.87 -12.11
CA PRO A 164 -21.07 -1.11 -13.50
C PRO A 164 -20.62 -2.53 -13.85
N ARG A 165 -21.54 -3.34 -14.37
CA ARG A 165 -21.20 -4.65 -14.93
C ARG A 165 -20.13 -4.44 -15.99
N ARG A 166 -19.13 -5.30 -15.99
CA ARG A 166 -18.10 -5.31 -17.03
C ARG A 166 -18.82 -5.53 -18.37
N ILE A 167 -18.89 -4.48 -19.19
CA ILE A 167 -19.19 -4.63 -20.61
C ILE A 167 -17.95 -5.29 -21.19
N GLU A 168 -18.04 -6.58 -21.50
CA GLU A 168 -16.99 -7.26 -22.26
C GLU A 168 -16.83 -6.59 -23.63
N PRO A 169 -15.60 -6.52 -24.18
CA PRO A 169 -15.36 -5.93 -25.49
C PRO A 169 -16.00 -6.72 -26.63
#